data_AF-G7P0X6-F1
#
_entry.id   AF-G7P0X6-F1
#
_cell.length_a   1.000
_cell.length_b   1.000
_cell.length_c   1.000
_cell.angle_alpha   90.00
_cell.angle_beta   90.00
_cell.angle_gamma   90.00
#
_symmetry.space_group_name_H-M   'P 1'
#
loop_
_entity.id
_entity.type
_entity.pdbx_description
1 polymer ?
#
loop_
_entity_poly.entity_id
_entity_poly.type
_entity_poly.pdbx_seq_one_letter_code
_entity_poly.pdbx_strand_id
1 'polypeptide(L)'
;TCTLSHDIHTPVNMQVLKNHGLFGLNEAQLRILLLQNDPCLLPEVCLLYNKGEALYGYCNLKDKCNKFHVCKSFVKGECKLQTCKRSHQLIHAASLKLLQDQGLNIPSVVNFQIISTYKHMKLHKMLENTDNSSPSTEHSQGLEKQGVHAAGAAEAGPLASVPAQSAKKPCP
;
A
#
# COMPACT_ATOMS: atom_id res chain seq x y z
N THR A 1 -7.45 21.63 28.99
CA THR A 1 -5.97 21.54 29.03
C THR A 1 -5.53 20.32 28.24
N CYS A 2 -4.35 20.35 27.60
CA CYS A 2 -3.81 19.18 26.90
C CYS A 2 -3.23 18.17 27.91
N THR A 3 -3.28 16.87 27.59
CA THR A 3 -2.70 15.79 28.40
C THR A 3 -1.29 15.39 27.96
N LEU A 4 -0.83 15.87 26.81
CA LEU A 4 0.51 15.60 26.26
C LEU A 4 1.48 16.73 26.62
N SER A 5 2.78 16.43 26.69
CA SER A 5 3.82 17.45 26.85
C SER A 5 3.84 18.38 25.63
N HIS A 6 3.84 19.69 25.88
CA HIS A 6 4.11 20.71 24.87
C HIS A 6 5.59 21.15 24.88
N ASP A 7 6.41 20.58 25.76
CA ASP A 7 7.86 20.78 25.81
C ASP A 7 8.58 19.53 25.27
N ILE A 8 9.40 19.72 24.25
CA ILE A 8 10.24 18.68 23.63
C ILE A 8 11.58 18.49 24.39
N HIS A 9 11.94 19.41 25.27
CA HIS A 9 13.18 19.43 26.05
C HIS A 9 12.99 19.04 27.53
N THR A 10 11.89 18.36 27.87
CA THR A 10 11.76 17.71 29.18
C THR A 10 12.91 16.71 29.44
N PRO A 11 13.30 16.45 30.70
CA PRO A 11 14.42 15.55 31.00
C PRO A 11 14.29 14.15 30.37
N VAL A 12 13.06 13.61 30.29
CA VAL A 12 12.76 12.33 29.65
C VAL A 12 13.00 12.40 28.14
N ASN A 13 12.46 13.42 27.47
CA ASN A 13 12.64 13.60 26.03
C ASN A 13 14.11 13.88 25.68
N MET A 14 14.83 14.67 26.50
CA MET A 14 16.27 14.90 26.33
C MET A 14 17.08 13.60 26.38
N GLN A 15 16.72 12.66 27.27
CA GLN A 15 17.40 11.36 27.34
C GLN A 15 17.12 10.53 26.08
N VAL A 16 15.89 10.51 25.58
CA VAL A 16 15.53 9.84 24.32
C VAL A 16 16.30 10.46 23.14
N LEU A 17 16.34 11.79 23.02
CA LEU A 17 17.09 12.50 21.97
C LEU A 17 18.59 12.18 22.03
N LYS A 18 19.20 12.11 23.23
CA LYS A 18 20.60 11.68 23.40
C LYS A 18 20.81 10.24 22.94
N ASN A 19 19.96 9.31 23.37
CA ASN A 19 20.07 7.89 23.03
C ASN A 19 19.98 7.63 21.51
N HIS A 20 19.25 8.48 20.78
CA HIS A 20 19.10 8.39 19.31
C HIS A 20 20.06 9.31 18.52
N GLY A 21 21.01 9.99 19.17
CA GLY A 21 21.97 10.88 18.49
C GLY A 21 21.34 12.17 17.93
N LEU A 22 20.15 12.56 18.41
CA LEU A 22 19.38 13.72 17.99
C LEU A 22 19.54 14.94 18.92
N PHE A 23 20.44 14.84 19.91
CA PHE A 23 20.73 15.91 20.84
C PHE A 23 21.37 17.11 20.13
N GLY A 24 20.83 18.30 20.33
CA GLY A 24 21.24 19.53 19.64
C GLY A 24 20.33 19.96 18.48
N LEU A 25 19.39 19.11 18.05
CA LEU A 25 18.31 19.54 17.16
C LEU A 25 17.28 20.39 17.93
N ASN A 26 16.87 21.50 17.34
CA ASN A 26 15.77 22.32 17.85
C ASN A 26 14.40 21.74 17.46
N GLU A 27 13.33 22.26 18.06
CA GLU A 27 11.97 21.77 17.83
C GLU A 27 11.56 21.79 16.34
N ALA A 28 11.91 22.82 15.58
CA ALA A 28 11.56 22.91 14.16
C ALA A 28 12.27 21.83 13.32
N GLN A 29 13.54 21.55 13.62
CA GLN A 29 14.30 20.45 13.00
C GLN A 29 13.73 19.08 13.39
N LEU A 30 13.37 18.90 14.66
CA LEU A 30 12.73 17.67 15.14
C LEU A 30 11.37 17.43 14.49
N ARG A 31 10.53 18.46 14.33
CA ARG A 31 9.24 18.36 13.62
C ARG A 31 9.41 17.84 12.19
N ILE A 32 10.39 18.37 11.43
CA ILE A 32 10.72 17.88 10.08
C ILE A 32 11.20 16.42 10.12
N LEU A 33 12.15 16.11 11.01
CA LEU A 33 12.75 14.79 11.12
C LEU A 33 11.74 13.70 11.51
N LEU A 34 10.85 14.00 12.45
CA LEU A 34 9.82 13.08 12.91
C LEU A 34 8.73 12.92 11.84
N LEU A 35 8.20 14.00 11.27
CA LEU A 35 7.12 13.92 10.26
C LEU A 35 7.53 13.15 8.99
N GLN A 36 8.80 13.20 8.59
CA GLN A 36 9.29 12.42 7.44
C GLN A 36 9.62 10.94 7.76
N ASN A 37 9.54 10.51 9.02
CA ASN A 37 9.90 9.15 9.44
C ASN A 37 8.82 8.38 10.22
N ASP A 38 7.95 9.08 10.96
CA ASP A 38 6.92 8.47 11.82
C ASP A 38 5.52 8.55 11.17
N PRO A 39 4.92 7.42 10.76
CA PRO A 39 3.57 7.40 10.19
C PRO A 39 2.48 7.85 11.17
N CYS A 40 2.74 7.91 12.48
CA CYS A 40 1.77 8.36 13.48
C CYS A 40 1.53 9.88 13.43
N LEU A 41 2.40 10.63 12.74
CA LEU A 41 2.27 12.08 12.52
C LEU A 41 1.61 12.44 11.19
N LEU A 42 1.18 11.43 10.41
CA LEU A 42 0.42 11.62 9.19
C LEU A 42 -1.10 11.57 9.45
N PRO A 43 -1.94 12.11 8.54
CA PRO A 43 -3.38 11.93 8.60
C PRO A 43 -3.79 10.45 8.66
N GLU A 44 -4.84 10.14 9.42
CA GLU A 44 -5.28 8.77 9.64
C GLU A 44 -5.56 8.02 8.32
N VAL A 45 -5.02 6.81 8.18
CA VAL A 45 -5.29 5.95 7.02
C VAL A 45 -6.67 5.31 7.13
N CYS A 46 -7.48 5.44 6.07
CA CYS A 46 -8.82 4.88 6.02
C CYS A 46 -8.78 3.35 6.04
N LEU A 47 -9.25 2.76 7.15
CA LEU A 47 -9.29 1.30 7.30
C LEU A 47 -10.33 0.63 6.39
N LEU A 48 -11.41 1.33 6.02
CA LEU A 48 -12.42 0.83 5.09
C LEU A 48 -11.91 0.79 3.65
N TYR A 49 -11.10 1.78 3.26
CA TYR A 49 -10.39 1.77 1.96
C TYR A 49 -9.45 0.58 1.82
N ASN A 50 -8.84 0.14 2.93
CA ASN A 50 -7.92 -1.01 2.95
C ASN A 50 -8.63 -2.38 3.03
N LYS A 51 -9.96 -2.46 2.89
CA LYS A 51 -10.74 -3.71 2.91
C LYS A 51 -11.46 -3.96 1.59
N GLY A 52 -11.60 -5.22 1.22
CA GLY A 52 -12.25 -5.65 -0.03
C GLY A 52 -11.39 -5.40 -1.27
N GLU A 53 -12.00 -5.59 -2.44
CA GLU A 53 -11.32 -5.59 -3.75
C GLU A 53 -11.69 -4.38 -4.64
N ALA A 54 -12.77 -3.67 -4.34
CA ALA A 54 -13.18 -2.49 -5.09
C ALA A 54 -12.17 -1.34 -4.96
N LEU A 55 -12.22 -0.40 -5.92
CA LEU A 55 -11.34 0.78 -6.00
C LEU A 55 -11.25 1.56 -4.67
N TYR A 56 -12.39 1.84 -4.04
CA TYR A 56 -12.47 2.53 -2.74
C TYR A 56 -12.59 1.57 -1.54
N GLY A 57 -12.39 0.26 -1.77
CA GLY A 57 -12.61 -0.77 -0.77
C GLY A 57 -14.06 -0.76 -0.29
N TYR A 58 -14.25 -0.76 1.04
CA TYR A 58 -15.54 -0.56 1.69
C TYR A 58 -15.79 0.90 2.13
N CYS A 59 -15.00 1.87 1.64
CA CYS A 59 -15.19 3.28 1.99
C CYS A 59 -16.28 3.93 1.11
N ASN A 60 -17.49 4.01 1.65
CA ASN A 60 -18.65 4.63 0.98
C ASN A 60 -18.50 6.14 0.73
N LEU A 61 -17.60 6.82 1.45
CA LEU A 61 -17.34 8.26 1.28
C LEU A 61 -16.52 8.59 0.03
N LYS A 62 -15.80 7.61 -0.54
CA LYS A 62 -14.94 7.79 -1.74
C LYS A 62 -14.05 9.03 -1.61
N ASP A 63 -14.04 9.92 -2.60
CA ASP A 63 -13.21 11.15 -2.62
C ASP A 63 -13.63 12.20 -1.59
N LYS A 64 -14.77 12.01 -0.90
CA LYS A 64 -15.22 12.84 0.23
C LYS A 64 -14.71 12.33 1.59
N CYS A 65 -13.89 11.28 1.62
CA CYS A 65 -13.31 10.78 2.85
C CYS A 65 -12.21 11.74 3.35
N ASN A 66 -12.27 12.11 4.63
CA ASN A 66 -11.26 12.95 5.31
C ASN A 66 -10.08 12.13 5.87
N LYS A 67 -9.89 10.90 5.40
CA LYS A 67 -8.83 9.96 5.81
C LYS A 67 -8.04 9.54 4.58
N PHE A 68 -6.76 9.22 4.75
CA PHE A 68 -5.91 8.82 3.63
C PHE A 68 -6.36 7.50 2.99
N HIS A 69 -6.68 7.58 1.70
CA HIS A 69 -6.91 6.43 0.81
C HIS A 69 -5.58 5.91 0.25
N VAL A 70 -4.76 5.36 1.15
CA VAL A 70 -3.45 4.75 0.86
C VAL A 70 -3.35 3.37 1.49
N CYS A 71 -2.41 2.55 0.99
CA CYS A 71 -2.09 1.25 1.55
C CYS A 71 -1.52 1.39 2.98
N LYS A 72 -2.25 0.87 3.97
CA LYS A 72 -1.84 0.90 5.38
C LYS A 72 -0.48 0.23 5.60
N SER A 73 -0.24 -0.90 4.94
CA SER A 73 1.03 -1.62 5.04
C SER A 73 2.17 -0.85 4.38
N PHE A 74 1.93 -0.09 3.31
CA PHE A 74 2.97 0.72 2.68
C PHE A 74 3.44 1.86 3.58
N VAL A 75 2.49 2.59 4.20
CA VAL A 75 2.77 3.66 5.17
C VAL A 75 3.58 3.15 6.37
N LYS A 76 3.42 1.87 6.74
CA LYS A 76 4.23 1.22 7.78
C LYS A 76 5.58 0.65 7.31
N GLY A 77 5.84 0.59 6.00
CA GLY A 77 7.00 -0.13 5.44
C GLY A 77 6.86 -1.67 5.45
N GLU A 78 5.63 -2.18 5.60
CA GLU A 78 5.27 -3.60 5.74
C GLU A 78 4.58 -4.18 4.48
N CYS A 79 4.41 -3.40 3.40
CA CYS A 79 3.76 -3.89 2.17
C CYS A 79 4.66 -4.87 1.42
N LYS A 80 4.24 -6.14 1.39
CA LYS A 80 4.91 -7.27 0.70
C LYS A 80 4.29 -7.61 -0.67
N LEU A 81 3.37 -6.78 -1.19
CA LEU A 81 2.68 -7.03 -2.46
C LEU A 81 3.39 -6.28 -3.60
N GLN A 82 3.99 -7.03 -4.52
CA GLN A 82 4.64 -6.49 -5.73
C GLN A 82 3.67 -5.61 -6.53
N THR A 83 2.45 -6.11 -6.73
CA THR A 83 1.34 -5.44 -7.41
C THR A 83 0.24 -5.09 -6.41
N CYS A 84 0.52 -4.15 -5.51
CA CYS A 84 -0.46 -3.74 -4.50
C CYS A 84 -1.68 -3.06 -5.13
N LYS A 85 -2.89 -3.54 -4.80
CA LYS A 85 -4.18 -2.99 -5.25
C LYS A 85 -4.58 -1.68 -4.54
N ARG A 86 -3.78 -1.24 -3.56
CA ARG A 86 -4.04 -0.04 -2.74
C ARG A 86 -2.95 1.00 -3.03
N SER A 87 -3.34 2.27 -3.12
CA SER A 87 -2.43 3.34 -3.53
C SER A 87 -1.21 3.46 -2.62
N HIS A 88 -0.02 3.55 -3.20
CA HIS A 88 1.22 3.90 -2.51
C HIS A 88 1.55 5.41 -2.61
N GLN A 89 0.60 6.23 -3.11
CA GLN A 89 0.78 7.66 -3.36
C GLN A 89 0.11 8.52 -2.26
N LEU A 90 0.93 9.03 -1.34
CA LEU A 90 0.52 9.96 -0.28
C LEU A 90 0.27 11.38 -0.81
N ILE A 91 0.90 11.77 -1.93
CA ILE A 91 0.78 13.12 -2.50
C ILE A 91 -0.04 13.09 -3.80
N HIS A 92 -1.32 13.46 -3.72
CA HIS A 92 -2.23 13.66 -4.84
C HIS A 92 -3.24 14.78 -4.50
N ALA A 93 -4.09 15.18 -5.46
CA ALA A 93 -4.94 16.38 -5.30
C ALA A 93 -5.82 16.40 -4.03
N ALA A 94 -6.50 15.30 -3.70
CA ALA A 94 -7.36 15.23 -2.51
C ALA A 94 -6.55 15.13 -1.20
N SER A 95 -5.43 14.42 -1.18
CA SER A 95 -4.56 14.35 0.01
C SER A 95 -3.82 15.66 0.28
N LEU A 96 -3.44 16.43 -0.75
CA LEU A 96 -2.83 17.76 -0.60
C LEU A 96 -3.74 18.70 0.20
N LYS A 97 -5.04 18.72 -0.09
CA LYS A 97 -5.99 19.51 0.70
C LYS A 97 -6.02 19.06 2.16
N LEU A 98 -6.13 17.75 2.42
CA LEU A 98 -6.14 17.23 3.79
C LEU A 98 -4.84 17.56 4.56
N LEU A 99 -3.69 17.53 3.90
CA LEU A 99 -2.40 17.90 4.48
C LEU A 99 -2.32 19.40 4.80
N GLN A 100 -2.84 20.26 3.92
CA GLN A 100 -2.92 21.71 4.12
C GLN A 100 -3.90 22.08 5.24
N ASP A 101 -5.10 21.47 5.25
CA ASP A 101 -6.12 21.66 6.28
C ASP A 101 -5.61 21.25 7.69
N GLN A 102 -4.64 20.33 7.77
CA GLN A 102 -3.97 19.91 9.01
C GLN A 102 -2.65 20.67 9.30
N GLY A 103 -2.27 21.65 8.49
CA GLY A 103 -1.07 22.47 8.69
C GLY A 103 0.26 21.71 8.56
N LEU A 104 0.27 20.56 7.87
CA LEU A 104 1.45 19.71 7.77
C LEU A 104 2.48 20.26 6.76
N ASN A 105 3.76 20.08 7.07
CA ASN A 105 4.84 20.49 6.19
C ASN A 105 4.90 19.57 4.96
N ILE A 106 4.35 20.03 3.83
CA ILE A 106 4.26 19.25 2.59
C ILE A 106 5.63 18.67 2.14
N PRO A 107 6.76 19.40 2.17
CA PRO A 107 8.08 18.83 1.87
C PRO A 107 8.45 17.63 2.75
N SER A 108 8.13 17.65 4.04
CA SER A 108 8.38 16.51 4.94
C SER A 108 7.54 15.28 4.57
N VAL A 109 6.30 15.47 4.07
CA VAL A 109 5.45 14.37 3.59
C VAL A 109 5.91 13.84 2.23
N VAL A 110 6.47 14.70 1.36
CA VAL A 110 7.18 14.28 0.14
C VAL A 110 8.41 13.45 0.50
N ASN A 111 9.19 13.85 1.51
CA ASN A 111 10.30 13.04 2.02
C ASN A 111 9.82 11.70 2.58
N PHE A 112 8.71 11.67 3.34
CA PHE A 112 8.08 10.43 3.82
C PHE A 112 7.73 9.49 2.66
N GLN A 113 7.14 10.02 1.58
CA GLN A 113 6.84 9.25 0.36
C GLN A 113 8.10 8.63 -0.24
N ILE A 114 9.17 9.42 -0.40
CA ILE A 114 10.45 8.95 -0.96
C ILE A 114 11.05 7.84 -0.08
N ILE A 115 11.12 8.05 1.23
CA ILE A 115 11.63 7.08 2.22
C ILE A 115 10.80 5.80 2.20
N SER A 116 9.46 5.91 2.11
CA SER A 116 8.56 4.75 2.06
C SER A 116 8.70 3.95 0.77
N THR A 117 8.83 4.63 -0.37
CA THR A 117 9.11 3.97 -1.66
C THR A 117 10.45 3.23 -1.62
N TYR A 118 11.51 3.83 -1.06
CA TYR A 118 12.80 3.16 -0.87
C TYR A 118 12.69 1.93 0.07
N LYS A 119 12.03 2.07 1.23
CA LYS A 119 11.81 0.97 2.18
C LYS A 119 11.06 -0.20 1.53
N HIS A 120 10.01 0.09 0.76
CA HIS A 120 9.22 -0.91 0.03
C HIS A 120 10.06 -1.64 -1.02
N MET A 121 10.81 -0.91 -1.87
CA MET A 121 11.70 -1.53 -2.86
C MET A 121 12.81 -2.38 -2.22
N LYS A 122 13.37 -1.93 -1.09
CA LYS A 122 14.36 -2.69 -0.32
C LYS A 122 13.75 -3.97 0.28
N LEU A 123 12.55 -3.90 0.82
CA LEU A 123 11.82 -5.07 1.35
C LEU A 123 11.58 -6.10 0.25
N HIS A 124 11.13 -5.67 -0.93
CA HIS A 124 10.91 -6.56 -2.07
C HIS A 124 12.17 -7.28 -2.54
N LYS A 125 13.29 -6.56 -2.69
CA LYS A 125 14.59 -7.16 -2.99
C LYS A 125 15.04 -8.18 -1.93
N MET A 126 14.72 -7.96 -0.65
CA MET A 126 15.03 -8.93 0.41
C MET A 126 14.16 -10.19 0.33
N LEU A 127 12.89 -10.07 -0.07
CA LEU A 127 11.98 -11.21 -0.25
C LEU A 127 12.41 -12.06 -1.46
N GLU A 128 12.65 -11.43 -2.61
CA GLU A 128 13.14 -12.10 -3.84
C GLU A 128 14.44 -12.89 -3.60
N ASN A 129 15.38 -12.32 -2.85
CA ASN A 129 16.61 -13.01 -2.45
C ASN A 129 16.36 -14.21 -1.52
N THR A 130 15.30 -14.18 -0.71
CA THR A 130 14.94 -15.27 0.22
C THR A 130 14.31 -16.43 -0.55
N ASP A 131 13.40 -16.12 -1.48
CA ASP A 131 12.74 -17.11 -2.33
C ASP A 131 13.78 -17.87 -3.19
N ASN A 132 14.76 -17.14 -3.74
CA ASN A 132 15.89 -17.71 -4.52
C ASN A 132 16.93 -18.48 -3.69
N SER A 133 16.90 -18.41 -2.35
CA SER A 133 17.87 -19.08 -1.46
C SER A 133 17.33 -20.38 -0.85
N SER A 134 16.09 -20.77 -1.16
CA SER A 134 15.51 -22.04 -0.72
C SER A 134 16.07 -23.20 -1.56
N PRO A 135 16.54 -24.31 -0.96
CA PRO A 135 17.06 -25.43 -1.73
C PRO A 135 15.90 -26.18 -2.41
N SER A 136 15.87 -26.15 -3.74
CA SER A 136 14.95 -26.95 -4.55
C SER A 136 15.24 -28.44 -4.39
N THR A 137 14.58 -29.08 -3.43
CA THR A 137 14.49 -30.54 -3.37
C THR A 137 13.49 -31.04 -4.39
N GLU A 138 13.92 -31.25 -5.64
CA GLU A 138 13.27 -32.23 -6.51
C GLU A 138 14.28 -33.25 -7.02
N HIS A 139 13.83 -34.51 -6.99
CA HIS A 139 14.67 -35.69 -7.08
C HIS A 139 14.34 -36.43 -8.38
N SER A 140 15.39 -36.95 -9.02
CA SER A 140 15.34 -38.06 -9.99
C SER A 140 14.80 -37.79 -11.40
N GLN A 141 15.73 -37.85 -12.34
CA GLN A 141 15.50 -38.09 -13.77
C GLN A 141 14.73 -39.41 -13.99
N GLY A 142 13.87 -39.46 -15.01
CA GLY A 142 12.95 -40.59 -15.21
C GLY A 142 12.53 -40.84 -16.67
N LEU A 143 13.51 -41.16 -17.52
CA LEU A 143 13.41 -41.92 -18.79
C LEU A 143 12.58 -41.39 -19.99
N GLU A 144 13.11 -41.67 -21.17
CA GLU A 144 12.62 -41.25 -22.49
C GLU A 144 11.55 -42.20 -23.07
N LYS A 145 10.73 -41.71 -24.03
CA LYS A 145 10.73 -42.21 -25.43
C LYS A 145 9.76 -41.45 -26.36
N GLN A 146 9.95 -41.60 -27.67
CA GLN A 146 9.40 -40.76 -28.73
C GLN A 146 8.75 -41.58 -29.86
N GLY A 147 7.67 -41.03 -30.46
CA GLY A 147 7.04 -41.49 -31.71
C GLY A 147 5.77 -42.35 -31.57
N VAL A 148 4.89 -42.51 -32.57
CA VAL A 148 4.76 -41.92 -33.92
C VAL A 148 3.34 -42.27 -34.45
N HIS A 149 2.56 -41.30 -34.97
CA HIS A 149 1.38 -41.45 -35.88
C HIS A 149 0.12 -42.23 -35.37
N ALA A 150 -1.12 -42.16 -35.91
CA ALA A 150 -1.84 -41.16 -36.73
C ALA A 150 -3.38 -41.48 -36.83
N ALA A 151 -4.17 -40.48 -37.27
CA ALA A 151 -5.45 -40.54 -38.02
C ALA A 151 -6.80 -41.03 -37.40
N GLY A 152 -7.91 -40.38 -37.85
CA GLY A 152 -9.33 -40.68 -37.59
C GLY A 152 -10.06 -39.54 -36.84
N ALA A 153 -10.73 -38.55 -37.45
CA ALA A 153 -11.95 -38.56 -38.30
C ALA A 153 -13.23 -39.04 -37.55
N ALA A 154 -14.40 -38.39 -37.60
CA ALA A 154 -14.83 -37.08 -38.13
C ALA A 154 -16.26 -36.72 -37.60
N GLU A 155 -16.75 -35.50 -37.90
CA GLU A 155 -18.19 -35.09 -37.95
C GLU A 155 -19.00 -35.04 -36.62
N ALA A 156 -20.03 -34.20 -36.41
CA ALA A 156 -20.55 -33.00 -37.13
C ALA A 156 -21.31 -32.08 -36.12
N GLY A 157 -21.54 -30.80 -36.48
CA GLY A 157 -22.46 -29.87 -35.76
C GLY A 157 -23.87 -29.84 -36.41
N PRO A 158 -24.59 -28.69 -36.48
CA PRO A 158 -24.48 -27.43 -35.71
C PRO A 158 -25.86 -26.75 -35.38
N LEU A 159 -25.84 -25.53 -34.79
CA LEU A 159 -26.92 -24.49 -34.81
C LEU A 159 -28.27 -24.83 -34.09
N ALA A 160 -29.19 -23.92 -33.68
CA ALA A 160 -29.31 -22.46 -33.84
C ALA A 160 -30.21 -21.77 -32.76
N SER A 161 -29.97 -20.46 -32.54
CA SER A 161 -30.96 -19.34 -32.48
C SER A 161 -31.87 -19.04 -31.26
N VAL A 162 -32.15 -17.74 -31.09
CA VAL A 162 -32.94 -17.06 -30.02
C VAL A 162 -34.23 -16.43 -30.60
N PRO A 163 -35.34 -16.39 -29.85
CA PRO A 163 -36.12 -15.14 -29.60
C PRO A 163 -36.82 -15.05 -28.21
N ALA A 164 -37.39 -13.94 -27.71
CA ALA A 164 -37.12 -12.49 -27.88
C ALA A 164 -37.97 -11.61 -26.89
N GLN A 165 -37.35 -10.57 -26.29
CA GLN A 165 -37.94 -9.28 -25.81
C GLN A 165 -38.93 -9.18 -24.60
N SER A 166 -38.87 -7.97 -23.98
CA SER A 166 -39.93 -7.19 -23.27
C SER A 166 -39.91 -7.20 -21.71
N ALA A 167 -40.20 -6.12 -20.95
CA ALA A 167 -40.06 -4.66 -21.12
C ALA A 167 -40.33 -3.93 -19.75
N LYS A 168 -40.04 -2.61 -19.70
CA LYS A 168 -40.52 -1.56 -18.74
C LYS A 168 -39.78 -1.30 -17.40
N LYS A 169 -39.56 0.00 -17.19
CA LYS A 169 -39.20 0.81 -15.98
C LYS A 169 -40.49 1.47 -15.40
N PRO A 170 -40.47 2.35 -14.36
CA PRO A 170 -39.71 2.39 -13.09
C PRO A 170 -40.59 2.79 -11.85
N CYS A 171 -39.94 2.99 -10.67
CA CYS A 171 -40.38 3.80 -9.51
C CYS A 171 -41.58 3.25 -8.67
N PRO A 172 -41.82 3.71 -7.41
CA PRO A 172 -41.39 4.97 -6.76
C PRO A 172 -39.88 5.16 -6.56
#